data_AF-A0A850NV18-F1
#
_entry.id   AF-A0A850NV18-F1
#
_cell.length_a   1.000
_cell.length_b   1.000
_cell.length_c   1.000
_cell.angle_alpha   90.00
_cell.angle_beta   90.00
_cell.angle_gamma   90.00
#
_symmetry.space_group_name_H-M   'P 1'
#
loop_
_entity.id
_entity.type
_entity.pdbx_description
1 polymer ?
#
loop_
_entity_poly.entity_id
_entity_poly.type
_entity_poly.pdbx_seq_one_letter_code
_entity_poly.pdbx_strand_id
1 'polypeptide(L)'
;EAALRALGEARRDYRVVMQTPHLPALRAGVRGSLGISCRTRRFALAEGLAMLPSGALPPVPRIETVLVQREGVSEAGADLASLLAEAASDDRSPSLA
;
A
#
# COMPACT_ATOMS: atom_id res chain seq x y z
N GLU A 1 -10.52 4.70 -5.44
CA GLU A 1 -10.75 4.33 -6.86
C GLU A 1 -10.31 2.91 -7.24
N ALA A 2 -9.02 2.60 -7.43
CA ALA A 2 -8.61 1.31 -8.03
C ALA A 2 -9.23 0.05 -7.39
N ALA A 3 -9.29 -0.02 -6.05
CA ALA A 3 -9.91 -1.16 -5.36
C ALA A 3 -11.43 -1.29 -5.62
N LEU A 4 -12.17 -0.18 -5.61
CA LEU A 4 -13.61 -0.19 -5.87
C LEU A 4 -13.90 -0.57 -7.33
N ARG A 5 -13.07 -0.11 -8.26
CA ARG A 5 -13.14 -0.53 -9.66
C ARG A 5 -12.93 -2.03 -9.81
N ALA A 6 -11.89 -2.58 -9.20
CA ALA A 6 -11.61 -4.02 -9.25
C ALA A 6 -12.77 -4.86 -8.67
N LEU A 7 -13.38 -4.39 -7.58
CA LEU A 7 -14.60 -5.02 -7.04
C LEU A 7 -15.77 -4.95 -8.02
N GLY A 8 -16.00 -3.79 -8.64
CA GLY A 8 -17.07 -3.60 -9.63
C GLY A 8 -16.90 -4.48 -10.87
N GLU A 9 -15.69 -4.53 -11.45
CA GLU A 9 -15.37 -5.37 -12.61
C GLU A 9 -15.56 -6.85 -12.31
N ALA A 10 -15.20 -7.28 -11.10
CA ALA A 10 -15.41 -8.65 -10.62
C ALA A 10 -16.86 -8.93 -10.16
N ARG A 11 -17.77 -7.95 -10.22
CA ARG A 11 -19.14 -8.02 -9.66
C ARG A 11 -19.16 -8.49 -8.21
N ARG A 12 -18.18 -8.05 -7.42
CA ARG A 12 -18.09 -8.35 -6.00
C ARG A 12 -18.83 -7.29 -5.21
N ASP A 13 -19.90 -7.70 -4.53
CA ASP A 13 -20.67 -6.81 -3.67
C ASP A 13 -19.80 -6.23 -2.54
N TYR A 14 -19.98 -4.94 -2.30
CA TYR A 14 -19.30 -4.23 -1.22
C TYR A 14 -20.20 -3.13 -0.65
N ARG A 15 -19.88 -2.70 0.57
CA ARG A 15 -20.49 -1.54 1.21
C ARG A 15 -19.39 -0.61 1.71
N VAL A 16 -19.49 0.67 1.38
CA VAL A 16 -18.62 1.70 1.97
C VAL A 16 -19.19 2.06 3.33
N VAL A 17 -18.47 1.71 4.40
CA VAL A 17 -18.87 1.98 5.79
C VAL A 17 -18.22 3.24 6.37
N MET A 18 -17.13 3.71 5.74
CA MET A 18 -16.37 4.89 6.17
C MET A 18 -15.58 5.45 4.99
N GLN A 19 -15.51 6.78 4.91
CA GLN A 19 -14.58 7.52 4.03
C GLN A 19 -13.84 8.56 4.87
N THR A 20 -12.53 8.65 4.72
CA THR A 20 -11.72 9.64 5.42
C THR A 20 -10.44 9.94 4.65
N PRO A 21 -10.01 11.21 4.59
CA PRO A 21 -8.70 11.57 4.06
C PRO A 21 -7.57 11.32 5.08
N HIS A 22 -7.89 11.04 6.36
CA HIS A 22 -6.92 10.95 7.44
C HIS A 22 -6.54 9.49 7.73
N LEU A 23 -5.27 9.14 7.51
CA LEU A 23 -4.76 7.79 7.80
C LEU A 23 -4.99 7.35 9.26
N PRO A 24 -4.83 8.20 10.30
CA PRO A 24 -5.10 7.79 11.67
C PRO A 24 -6.55 7.33 11.89
N ALA A 25 -7.53 8.04 11.31
CA ALA A 25 -8.95 7.67 11.41
C ALA A 25 -9.23 6.36 10.67
N LEU A 26 -8.61 6.16 9.50
CA LEU A 26 -8.72 4.90 8.75
C LEU A 26 -8.22 3.71 9.57
N ARG A 27 -7.06 3.86 10.22
CA ARG A 27 -6.51 2.82 11.09
C ARG A 27 -7.41 2.52 12.27
N ALA A 28 -7.93 3.56 12.93
CA ALA A 28 -8.86 3.39 14.03
C ALA A 28 -10.10 2.61 13.59
N GLY A 29 -10.65 2.89 12.40
CA GLY A 29 -11.78 2.16 11.86
C GLY A 29 -11.47 0.68 11.56
N VAL A 30 -10.30 0.38 11.00
CA VAL A 30 -9.89 -1.02 10.76
C VAL A 30 -9.66 -1.77 12.07
N ARG A 31 -8.95 -1.17 13.04
CA ARG A 31 -8.72 -1.78 14.37
C ARG A 31 -10.03 -1.94 15.15
N GLY A 32 -10.93 -0.99 15.02
CA GLY A 32 -12.28 -1.02 15.59
C GLY A 32 -13.25 -1.94 14.86
N SER A 33 -12.77 -2.77 13.90
CA SER A 33 -13.58 -3.74 13.16
C SER A 33 -14.75 -3.13 12.37
N LEU A 34 -14.66 -1.86 11.96
CA LEU A 34 -15.66 -1.25 11.09
C LEU A 34 -15.66 -1.88 9.69
N GLY A 35 -14.49 -2.34 9.22
CA GLY A 35 -14.34 -3.00 7.94
C GLY A 35 -12.88 -3.21 7.55
N ILE A 36 -12.65 -3.52 6.28
CA ILE A 36 -11.33 -3.73 5.68
C ILE A 36 -10.90 -2.54 4.82
N SER A 37 -9.60 -2.39 4.59
CA SER A 37 -9.06 -1.34 3.71
C SER A 37 -8.02 -1.89 2.73
N CYS A 38 -7.94 -1.31 1.54
CA CYS A 38 -6.92 -1.62 0.55
C CYS A 38 -5.72 -0.68 0.73
N ARG A 39 -4.63 -1.19 1.30
CA ARG A 39 -3.38 -0.47 1.59
C ARG A 39 -2.16 -1.33 1.26
N THR A 40 -0.98 -0.73 1.26
CA THR A 40 0.28 -1.45 0.99
C THR A 40 0.60 -2.45 2.10
N ARG A 41 1.35 -3.50 1.77
CA ARG A 41 1.84 -4.50 2.75
C ARG A 41 2.63 -3.83 3.88
N ARG A 42 3.51 -2.88 3.54
CA ARG A 42 4.31 -2.11 4.51
C ARG A 42 3.44 -1.36 5.52
N PHE A 43 2.31 -0.80 5.07
CA PHE A 43 1.36 -0.15 5.98
C PHE A 43 0.75 -1.14 6.97
N ALA A 44 0.29 -2.31 6.49
CA ALA A 44 -0.28 -3.32 7.38
C ALA A 44 0.74 -3.83 8.41
N LEU A 45 1.98 -4.09 7.98
CA LEU A 45 3.08 -4.53 8.85
C LEU A 45 3.44 -3.46 9.90
N ALA A 46 3.63 -2.21 9.49
CA ALA A 46 3.96 -1.11 10.40
C ALA A 46 2.88 -0.87 11.46
N GLU A 47 1.63 -1.21 11.14
CA GLU A 47 0.48 -1.01 12.03
C GLU A 47 0.05 -2.27 12.77
N GLY A 48 0.75 -3.40 12.59
CA GLY A 48 0.40 -4.68 13.19
C GLY A 48 -0.99 -5.17 12.79
N LEU A 49 -1.45 -4.85 11.58
CA LEU A 49 -2.77 -5.22 11.07
C LEU A 49 -2.71 -6.57 10.34
N ALA A 50 -3.77 -7.37 10.53
CA ALA A 50 -3.95 -8.58 9.75
C ALA A 50 -4.20 -8.24 8.26
N MET A 51 -3.60 -9.04 7.38
CA MET A 51 -3.87 -8.98 5.95
C MET A 51 -4.83 -10.09 5.57
N LEU A 52 -5.72 -9.82 4.62
CA LEU A 52 -6.54 -10.86 4.01
C LEU A 52 -5.65 -11.82 3.22
N PRO A 53 -5.99 -13.12 3.19
CA PRO A 53 -5.24 -14.09 2.40
C PRO A 53 -5.35 -13.77 0.91
N SER A 54 -4.31 -14.15 0.15
CA SER A 54 -4.30 -14.02 -1.30
C SER A 54 -5.52 -14.71 -1.93
N GLY A 55 -6.12 -14.10 -2.94
CA GLY A 55 -7.31 -14.62 -3.63
C GLY A 55 -8.64 -14.39 -2.91
N ALA A 56 -8.65 -13.88 -1.67
CA ALA A 56 -9.91 -13.54 -0.98
C ALA A 56 -10.67 -12.37 -1.63
N LEU A 57 -9.95 -11.51 -2.35
CA LEU A 57 -10.49 -10.37 -3.09
C LEU A 57 -9.88 -10.32 -4.50
N PRO A 58 -10.57 -9.68 -5.46
CA PRO A 58 -10.01 -9.43 -6.79
C PRO A 58 -8.66 -8.70 -6.69
N PRO A 59 -7.70 -9.01 -7.59
CA PRO A 59 -6.43 -8.32 -7.60
C PRO A 59 -6.63 -6.84 -7.95
N VAL A 60 -5.80 -5.99 -7.36
CA VAL A 60 -5.72 -4.57 -7.71
C VAL A 60 -4.45 -4.31 -8.53
N PRO A 61 -4.43 -3.28 -9.40
CA PRO A 61 -3.22 -2.90 -10.12
C PRO A 61 -2.04 -2.66 -9.18
N ARG A 62 -0.84 -3.06 -9.62
CA ARG A 62 0.39 -2.75 -8.88
C ARG A 62 0.63 -1.24 -8.90
N ILE A 63 1.15 -0.72 -7.80
CA ILE A 63 1.62 0.67 -7.72
C ILE A 63 3.15 0.64 -7.69
N GLU A 64 3.76 1.63 -8.34
CA GLU A 64 5.20 1.80 -8.38
C GLU A 64 5.62 2.98 -7.50
N THR A 65 6.78 2.85 -6.85
CA THR A 65 7.44 3.96 -6.19
C THR A 65 8.58 4.43 -7.07
N VAL A 66 8.53 5.69 -7.49
CA VAL A 66 9.56 6.29 -8.34
C VAL A 66 10.39 7.26 -7.52
N LEU A 67 11.71 7.08 -7.56
CA LEU A 67 12.66 8.06 -7.05
C LEU A 67 13.07 8.99 -8.19
N VAL A 68 12.90 10.30 -7.99
CA VAL A 68 13.25 11.31 -8.99
C VAL A 68 14.43 12.13 -8.48
N GLN A 69 15.50 12.16 -9.25
CA GLN A 69 16.69 12.97 -8.99
C GLN A 69 16.75 14.12 -10.00
N ARG A 70 17.08 15.32 -9.53
CA ARG A 70 17.37 16.45 -10.41
C ARG A 70 18.79 16.34 -10.95
N GLU A 71 18.99 16.75 -12.20
CA GLU A 71 20.31 16.93 -12.78
C GLU A 71 21.14 17.96 -11.97
N GLY A 72 22.44 17.71 -11.83
CA GLY A 72 23.33 18.57 -11.07
C GLY A 72 23.16 18.51 -9.54
N VAL A 73 22.56 17.44 -9.01
CA VAL A 73 22.54 17.20 -7.55
C VAL A 73 23.97 17.09 -7.00
N SER A 74 24.19 17.58 -5.78
CA SER A 74 25.47 17.39 -5.08
C SER A 74 25.75 15.92 -4.82
N GLU A 75 27.02 15.59 -4.54
CA GLU A 75 27.45 14.24 -4.16
C GLU A 75 26.62 13.68 -2.99
N ALA A 76 26.48 14.45 -1.90
CA ALA A 76 25.64 14.05 -0.76
C ALA A 76 24.17 13.79 -1.13
N GLY A 77 23.64 14.50 -2.15
CA GLY A 77 22.29 14.24 -2.64
C GLY A 77 22.20 13.00 -3.53
N ALA A 78 23.25 12.68 -4.28
CA ALA A 78 23.35 11.40 -4.99
C ALA A 78 23.49 10.22 -4.02
N ASP A 79 24.26 10.37 -2.94
CA ASP A 79 24.40 9.37 -1.89
C ASP A 79 23.05 9.10 -1.20
N LEU A 80 22.32 10.16 -0.85
CA LEU A 80 20.97 10.03 -0.28
C LEU A 80 20.01 9.33 -1.25
N ALA A 81 20.10 9.62 -2.55
CA ALA A 81 19.29 8.94 -3.55
C ALA A 81 19.60 7.43 -3.60
N SER A 82 20.88 7.04 -3.53
CA SER A 82 21.27 5.62 -3.45
C SER A 82 20.68 4.95 -2.21
N LEU A 83 20.81 5.57 -1.05
CA LEU A 83 20.26 5.03 0.21
C LEU A 83 18.74 4.88 0.17
N LEU A 84 18.03 5.84 -0.42
CA LEU A 84 16.58 5.76 -0.59
C LEU A 84 16.18 4.64 -1.56
N ALA A 85 16.91 4.46 -2.65
CA ALA A 85 16.67 3.39 -3.62
C ALA A 85 16.88 2.01 -2.98
N GLU A 86 17.95 1.83 -2.20
CA GLU A 86 18.21 0.61 -1.43
C GLU A 86 17.09 0.33 -0.43
N ALA A 87 16.73 1.31 0.41
CA ALA A 87 15.68 1.17 1.42
C ALA A 87 14.27 0.93 0.83
N ALA A 88 14.04 1.38 -0.40
CA ALA A 88 12.82 1.10 -1.15
C ALA A 88 12.83 -0.29 -1.79
N SER A 89 14.00 -0.79 -2.19
CA SER A 89 14.18 -2.07 -2.90
C SER A 89 14.22 -3.28 -1.97
N ASP A 90 14.56 -3.10 -0.68
CA ASP A 90 14.64 -4.19 0.30
C ASP A 90 13.26 -4.76 0.73
N ASP A 91 12.22 -4.49 -0.06
CA ASP A 91 10.89 -5.12 0.01
C ASP A 91 10.94 -6.56 -0.55
N ARG A 92 11.81 -7.41 0.01
CA ARG A 92 11.81 -8.85 -0.25
C ARG A 92 10.57 -9.48 0.38
N SER A 93 9.49 -9.51 -0.37
CA SER A 93 8.39 -10.45 -0.11
C SER A 93 8.94 -11.88 -0.25
N PRO A 94 8.75 -12.79 0.72
CA PRO A 94 9.02 -14.20 0.47
C PRO A 94 8.13 -14.65 -0.70
N SER A 95 8.77 -15.27 -1.69
CA SER A 95 8.11 -15.94 -2.81
C SER A 95 7.08 -16.92 -2.26
N LEU A 96 5.79 -16.64 -2.49
CA LEU A 96 4.73 -17.61 -2.25
C LEU A 96 4.77 -18.62 -3.40
N ALA A 97 5.49 -19.72 -3.17
CA ALA A 97 5.22 -21.00 -3.81
C ALA A 97 3.93 -21.61 -3.23
#